data_AF-A0A1Z4C1A2-F1
#
_entry.id   AF-A0A1Z4C1A2-F1
#
_cell.length_a   1.000
_cell.length_b   1.000
_cell.length_c   1.000
_cell.angle_alpha   90.00
_cell.angle_beta   90.00
_cell.angle_gamma   90.00
#
_symmetry.space_group_name_H-M   'P 1'
#
loop_
_entity.id
_entity.type
_entity.pdbx_description
1 polymer ?
#
loop_
_entity_poly.entity_id
_entity_poly.type
_entity_poly.pdbx_seq_one_letter_code
_entity_poly.pdbx_strand_id
1 'polypeptide(L)'
;MDNIIRITPCFQFNEYDSLSEAVAVAANSAEATQDKAALINRKVVVSYQFNGHTLVLSVADGWHLTVSLGATAINWDVVPIAPHILGDMTGQTLMFEFSDGELMHWDWQALLDNLVGKQIALAPSEPWLFILVRGGDEYMIDCYADELTLSVGFWFLPKHNPAETGVL
;
A
#
# COMPACT_ATOMS: atom_id res chain seq x y z
N MET A 1 -21.55 -3.94 15.93
CA MET A 1 -20.41 -4.23 16.84
C MET A 1 -19.21 -4.11 15.96
N ASP A 2 -18.38 -3.10 16.19
CA ASP A 2 -17.18 -2.89 15.40
C ASP A 2 -16.17 -3.96 15.79
N ASN A 3 -15.64 -4.69 14.80
CA ASN A 3 -14.61 -5.69 15.05
C ASN A 3 -13.28 -4.96 15.25
N ILE A 4 -12.87 -4.82 16.51
CA ILE A 4 -11.56 -4.25 16.87
C ILE A 4 -10.51 -5.35 16.74
N ILE A 5 -9.47 -5.10 15.95
CA ILE A 5 -8.31 -5.98 15.76
C ILE A 5 -7.07 -5.25 16.25
N ARG A 6 -6.31 -5.90 17.13
CA ARG A 6 -5.00 -5.40 17.57
C ARG A 6 -3.95 -5.75 16.55
N ILE A 7 -3.16 -4.77 16.14
CA ILE A 7 -2.24 -4.93 15.03
C ILE A 7 -0.81 -4.50 15.38
N THR A 8 0.16 -5.18 14.77
CA THR A 8 1.60 -4.88 14.88
C THR A 8 2.25 -4.81 13.50
N PRO A 9 3.26 -3.96 13.28
CA PRO A 9 3.95 -3.89 11.98
C PRO A 9 4.57 -5.24 11.59
N CYS A 10 4.40 -5.65 10.33
CA CYS A 10 4.96 -6.93 9.84
C CYS A 10 6.47 -6.90 9.69
N PHE A 11 7.00 -5.75 9.26
CA PHE A 11 8.41 -5.60 8.93
C PHE A 11 9.15 -4.93 10.07
N GLN A 12 10.28 -5.53 10.45
CA GLN A 12 11.27 -4.83 11.26
C GLN A 12 12.12 -3.97 10.32
N PHE A 13 12.46 -2.77 10.76
CA PHE A 13 13.27 -1.85 9.97
C PHE A 13 14.60 -2.52 9.59
N ASN A 14 14.92 -2.54 8.30
CA ASN A 14 16.23 -2.99 7.85
C ASN A 14 17.28 -2.01 8.40
N GLU A 15 18.03 -2.42 9.41
CA GLU A 15 19.31 -1.80 9.72
C GLU A 15 20.28 -2.22 8.61
N TYR A 16 20.62 -1.31 7.71
CA TYR A 16 21.71 -1.53 6.78
C TYR A 16 23.03 -1.52 7.57
N ASP A 17 23.88 -2.54 7.37
CA ASP A 17 25.18 -2.63 8.03
C ASP A 17 26.10 -1.44 7.65
N SER A 18 25.85 -0.79 6.52
CA SER A 18 26.52 0.45 6.12
C SER A 18 25.73 1.32 5.14
N LEU A 19 26.05 2.63 5.10
CA LEU A 19 25.50 3.59 4.13
C LEU A 19 25.83 3.20 2.68
N SER A 20 27.02 2.65 2.42
CA SER A 20 27.44 2.24 1.07
C SER A 20 26.60 1.09 0.53
N GLU A 21 26.22 0.16 1.39
CA GLU A 21 25.33 -0.94 1.06
C GLU A 21 23.91 -0.45 0.79
N ALA A 22 23.38 0.44 1.64
CA ALA A 22 22.09 1.09 1.43
C ALA A 22 22.04 1.82 0.07
N VAL A 23 23.10 2.55 -0.28
CA VAL A 23 23.19 3.29 -1.56
C VAL A 23 23.30 2.33 -2.76
N ALA A 24 24.07 1.25 -2.65
CA ALA A 24 24.23 0.29 -3.74
C ALA A 24 22.93 -0.48 -4.03
N VAL A 25 22.18 -0.87 -2.99
CA VAL A 25 20.85 -1.51 -3.12
C VAL A 25 19.85 -0.54 -3.75
N ALA A 26 19.80 0.71 -3.25
CA ALA A 26 18.92 1.73 -3.80
C ALA A 26 19.21 2.07 -5.27
N ALA A 27 20.48 2.10 -5.69
CA ALA A 27 20.85 2.41 -7.06
C ALA A 27 20.46 1.32 -8.06
N ASN A 28 20.67 0.04 -7.71
CA ASN A 28 20.33 -1.10 -8.59
C ASN A 28 18.82 -1.36 -8.64
N SER A 29 18.09 -1.12 -7.55
CA SER A 29 16.63 -1.22 -7.56
C SER A 29 16.00 -0.09 -8.38
N ALA A 30 16.59 1.11 -8.39
CA ALA A 30 16.01 2.29 -9.03
C ALA A 30 15.81 2.15 -10.55
N GLU A 31 16.75 1.57 -11.31
CA GLU A 31 16.66 1.55 -12.78
C GLU A 31 15.56 0.60 -13.28
N ALA A 32 15.54 -0.66 -12.80
CA ALA A 32 14.49 -1.62 -13.14
C ALA A 32 13.10 -1.22 -12.58
N THR A 33 13.08 -0.53 -11.45
CA THR A 33 11.86 0.01 -10.82
C THR A 33 11.29 1.18 -11.61
N GLN A 34 12.14 2.07 -12.13
CA GLN A 34 11.70 3.25 -12.89
C GLN A 34 10.96 2.85 -14.17
N ASP A 35 11.48 1.87 -14.91
CA ASP A 35 10.85 1.39 -16.15
C ASP A 35 9.47 0.80 -15.90
N LYS A 36 9.32 -0.01 -14.85
CA LYS A 36 8.02 -0.58 -14.46
C LYS A 36 7.06 0.48 -13.96
N ALA A 37 7.51 1.38 -13.09
CA ALA A 37 6.69 2.45 -12.54
C ALA A 37 6.18 3.39 -13.65
N ALA A 38 6.97 3.63 -14.71
CA ALA A 38 6.56 4.44 -15.85
C ALA A 38 5.32 3.91 -16.58
N LEU A 39 5.05 2.60 -16.52
CA LEU A 39 3.87 1.98 -17.13
C LEU A 39 2.56 2.33 -16.40
N ILE A 40 2.62 2.64 -15.11
CA ILE A 40 1.45 3.01 -14.27
C ILE A 40 1.41 4.50 -13.97
N ASN A 41 2.56 5.17 -13.87
CA ASN A 41 2.64 6.57 -13.49
C ASN A 41 1.90 7.47 -14.48
N ARG A 42 1.14 8.43 -13.93
CA ARG A 42 0.27 9.39 -14.64
C ARG A 42 -0.90 8.74 -15.39
N LYS A 43 -1.12 7.44 -15.23
CA LYS A 43 -2.26 6.74 -15.81
C LYS A 43 -3.47 6.83 -14.88
N VAL A 44 -4.66 6.79 -15.49
CA VAL A 44 -5.93 6.83 -14.78
C VAL A 44 -6.28 5.41 -14.33
N VAL A 45 -6.56 5.24 -13.03
CA VAL A 45 -7.08 3.98 -12.48
C VAL A 45 -8.51 3.79 -12.96
N VAL A 46 -8.84 2.62 -13.49
CA VAL A 46 -10.17 2.29 -14.03
C VAL A 46 -10.93 1.28 -13.18
N SER A 47 -10.23 0.43 -12.44
CA SER A 47 -10.82 -0.55 -11.54
C SER A 47 -9.78 -1.08 -10.56
N TYR A 48 -10.26 -1.74 -9.51
CA TYR A 48 -9.41 -2.46 -8.56
C TYR A 48 -10.00 -3.83 -8.20
N GLN A 49 -9.15 -4.71 -7.68
CA GLN A 49 -9.55 -5.92 -6.94
C GLN A 49 -8.72 -5.99 -5.66
N PHE A 50 -9.35 -6.37 -4.55
CA PHE A 50 -8.67 -6.51 -3.27
C PHE A 50 -9.26 -7.65 -2.43
N ASN A 51 -8.39 -8.49 -1.87
CA ASN A 51 -8.79 -9.64 -1.03
C ASN A 51 -8.12 -9.63 0.36
N GLY A 52 -7.59 -8.49 0.80
CA GLY A 52 -6.86 -8.38 2.07
C GLY A 52 -5.37 -8.71 1.98
N HIS A 53 -4.94 -9.48 0.97
CA HIS A 53 -3.56 -9.98 0.79
C HIS A 53 -2.94 -9.60 -0.55
N THR A 54 -3.74 -9.11 -1.49
CA THR A 54 -3.27 -8.68 -2.80
C THR A 54 -4.18 -7.59 -3.28
N LEU A 55 -3.56 -6.49 -3.73
CA LEU A 55 -4.24 -5.42 -4.44
C LEU A 55 -3.87 -5.51 -5.92
N VAL A 56 -4.88 -5.38 -6.77
CA VAL A 56 -4.69 -5.18 -8.21
C VAL A 56 -5.34 -3.86 -8.58
N LEU A 57 -4.57 -2.90 -9.11
CA LEU A 57 -5.11 -1.69 -9.73
C LEU A 57 -4.95 -1.80 -11.24
N SER A 58 -6.04 -1.60 -11.97
CA SER A 58 -6.02 -1.56 -13.44
C SER A 58 -6.04 -0.13 -13.91
N VAL A 59 -5.23 0.20 -14.93
CA VAL A 59 -5.21 1.53 -15.54
C VAL A 59 -5.72 1.50 -16.99
N ALA A 60 -6.11 2.68 -17.51
CA ALA A 60 -6.78 2.81 -18.81
C ALA A 60 -6.03 2.21 -20.02
N ASP A 61 -4.71 2.03 -19.93
CA ASP A 61 -3.87 1.48 -21.00
C ASP A 61 -3.69 -0.05 -20.93
N GLY A 62 -4.48 -0.74 -20.08
CA GLY A 62 -4.46 -2.20 -19.96
C GLY A 62 -3.32 -2.77 -19.11
N TRP A 63 -2.55 -1.91 -18.44
CA TRP A 63 -1.57 -2.33 -17.44
C TRP A 63 -2.22 -2.48 -16.07
N HIS A 64 -1.65 -3.39 -15.28
CA HIS A 64 -2.14 -3.71 -13.95
C HIS A 64 -1.00 -3.65 -12.95
N LEU A 65 -1.13 -2.80 -11.94
CA LEU A 65 -0.28 -2.82 -10.75
C LEU A 65 -0.75 -3.95 -9.85
N THR A 66 0.16 -4.83 -9.47
CA THR A 66 -0.07 -5.87 -8.46
C THR A 66 0.75 -5.52 -7.23
N VAL A 67 0.12 -5.53 -6.05
CA VAL A 67 0.79 -5.31 -4.77
C VAL A 67 0.50 -6.50 -3.88
N SER A 68 1.55 -7.08 -3.28
CA SER A 68 1.48 -8.29 -2.48
C SER A 68 2.58 -8.32 -1.41
N LEU A 69 2.56 -9.35 -0.56
CA LEU A 69 3.38 -9.35 0.64
C LEU A 69 4.70 -10.03 0.33
N GLY A 70 5.79 -9.30 0.49
CA GLY A 70 7.13 -9.87 0.50
C GLY A 70 7.55 -10.31 1.89
N ALA A 71 8.70 -10.97 1.97
CA ALA A 71 9.26 -11.41 3.25
C ALA A 71 9.71 -10.24 4.14
N THR A 72 10.17 -9.15 3.52
CA THR A 72 10.78 -8.00 4.21
C THR A 72 10.26 -6.64 3.73
N ALA A 73 9.41 -6.62 2.69
CA ALA A 73 8.85 -5.40 2.12
C ALA A 73 7.54 -5.68 1.37
N ILE A 74 6.81 -4.63 1.05
CA ILE A 74 5.70 -4.67 0.10
C ILE A 74 6.26 -4.97 -1.29
N ASN A 75 5.86 -6.11 -1.86
CA ASN A 75 6.17 -6.46 -3.23
C ASN A 75 5.20 -5.75 -4.16
N TRP A 76 5.71 -5.29 -5.29
CA TRP A 76 4.87 -4.76 -6.35
C TRP A 76 5.43 -5.10 -7.73
N ASP A 77 4.54 -5.21 -8.70
CA ASP A 77 4.90 -5.44 -10.09
C ASP A 77 3.85 -4.82 -11.02
N VAL A 78 4.22 -4.66 -12.29
CA VAL A 78 3.32 -4.15 -13.33
C VAL A 78 3.22 -5.18 -14.45
N VAL A 79 2.02 -5.69 -14.68
CA VAL A 79 1.76 -6.79 -15.60
C VAL A 79 0.72 -6.39 -16.67
N PRO A 80 0.81 -6.94 -17.89
CA PRO A 80 -0.10 -6.61 -18.98
C PRO A 80 -1.41 -7.42 -18.95
N ILE A 81 -1.53 -8.40 -18.04
CA ILE A 81 -2.71 -9.24 -17.86
C ILE A 81 -3.08 -9.20 -16.38
N ALA A 82 -4.29 -8.73 -16.08
CA ALA A 82 -4.80 -8.70 -14.72
C ALA A 82 -4.76 -10.10 -14.09
N PRO A 83 -4.06 -10.29 -12.96
CA PRO A 83 -4.14 -11.54 -12.24
C PRO A 83 -5.54 -11.69 -11.65
N HIS A 84 -6.03 -12.93 -11.64
CA HIS A 84 -7.25 -13.26 -10.94
C HIS A 84 -6.92 -13.53 -9.48
N ILE A 85 -7.48 -12.73 -8.56
CA ILE A 85 -7.33 -12.96 -7.12
C ILE A 85 -8.62 -13.56 -6.56
N LEU A 86 -8.47 -14.53 -5.65
CA LEU A 86 -9.59 -15.20 -4.98
C LEU A 86 -9.86 -14.55 -3.62
N GLY A 87 -11.12 -14.59 -3.20
CA GLY A 87 -11.58 -13.99 -1.94
C GLY A 87 -12.06 -12.56 -2.14
N ASP A 88 -13.00 -12.14 -1.28
CA ASP A 88 -13.55 -10.81 -1.28
C ASP A 88 -13.66 -10.33 0.17
N MET A 89 -13.15 -9.12 0.41
CA MET A 89 -13.21 -8.43 1.70
C MET A 89 -14.38 -7.45 1.78
N THR A 90 -15.22 -7.36 0.74
CA THR A 90 -16.27 -6.34 0.66
C THR A 90 -17.23 -6.36 1.86
N GLY A 91 -17.56 -5.16 2.35
CA GLY A 91 -18.53 -4.97 3.43
C GLY A 91 -18.02 -5.26 4.84
N GLN A 92 -16.71 -5.48 5.02
CA GLN A 92 -16.11 -5.60 6.35
C GLN A 92 -15.67 -4.22 6.87
N THR A 93 -16.30 -3.79 7.95
CA THR A 93 -15.88 -2.61 8.72
C THR A 93 -14.98 -3.08 9.87
N LEU A 94 -13.72 -2.66 9.88
CA LEU A 94 -12.75 -3.01 10.91
C LEU A 94 -12.21 -1.76 11.60
N MET A 95 -11.96 -1.87 12.89
CA MET A 95 -11.20 -0.89 13.65
C MET A 95 -9.88 -1.50 14.07
N PHE A 96 -8.80 -0.75 13.94
CA PHE A 96 -7.49 -1.17 14.40
C PHE A 96 -7.12 -0.49 15.69
N GLU A 97 -6.52 -1.27 16.59
CA GLU A 97 -5.86 -0.79 17.79
C GLU A 97 -4.35 -0.98 17.60
N PHE A 98 -3.62 0.12 17.52
CA PHE A 98 -2.16 0.14 17.50
C PHE A 98 -1.61 -0.11 18.90
N SER A 99 -0.30 -0.41 19.00
CA SER A 99 0.36 -0.74 20.26
C SER A 99 0.40 0.41 21.28
N ASP A 100 0.24 1.65 20.82
CA ASP A 100 0.09 2.85 21.66
C ASP A 100 -1.37 3.11 22.09
N GLY A 101 -2.31 2.27 21.65
CA GLY A 101 -3.74 2.38 21.92
C GLY A 101 -4.50 3.29 20.96
N GLU A 102 -3.85 3.83 19.92
CA GLU A 102 -4.55 4.58 18.88
C GLU A 102 -5.56 3.68 18.15
N LEU A 103 -6.78 4.20 17.96
CA LEU A 103 -7.84 3.53 17.22
C LEU A 103 -8.01 4.17 15.84
N MET A 104 -7.89 3.37 14.78
CA MET A 104 -8.11 3.83 13.41
C MET A 104 -9.21 3.01 12.74
N HIS A 105 -10.15 3.70 12.12
CA HIS A 105 -11.15 3.07 11.27
C HIS A 105 -10.55 2.70 9.92
N TRP A 106 -10.65 1.42 9.53
CA TRP A 106 -10.13 0.97 8.26
C TRP A 106 -11.20 0.95 7.18
N ASP A 107 -11.21 2.02 6.38
CA ASP A 107 -12.10 2.15 5.22
C ASP A 107 -11.32 2.00 3.92
N TRP A 108 -10.84 0.78 3.68
CA TRP A 108 -10.08 0.48 2.45
C TRP A 108 -10.92 0.68 1.19
N GLN A 109 -12.24 0.46 1.26
CA GLN A 109 -13.13 0.61 0.12
C GLN A 109 -13.21 2.07 -0.31
N ALA A 110 -13.52 2.98 0.61
CA ALA A 110 -13.59 4.40 0.29
C ALA A 110 -12.27 4.92 -0.27
N LEU A 111 -11.14 4.43 0.25
CA LEU A 111 -9.81 4.77 -0.26
C LEU A 111 -9.63 4.31 -1.71
N LEU A 112 -9.89 3.03 -2.01
CA LEU A 112 -9.72 2.49 -3.36
C LEU A 112 -10.72 3.08 -4.35
N ASP A 113 -11.96 3.34 -3.92
CA ASP A 113 -12.97 4.05 -4.69
C ASP A 113 -12.50 5.46 -5.07
N ASN A 114 -11.81 6.16 -4.15
CA ASN A 114 -11.25 7.48 -4.43
C ASN A 114 -10.11 7.46 -5.46
N LEU A 115 -9.45 6.32 -5.66
CA LEU A 115 -8.44 6.16 -6.72
C LEU A 115 -9.06 6.06 -8.11
N VAL A 116 -10.26 5.47 -8.22
CA VAL A 116 -10.91 5.22 -9.52
C VAL A 116 -11.22 6.55 -10.21
N GLY A 117 -10.84 6.64 -11.49
CA GLY A 117 -10.96 7.85 -12.30
C GLY A 117 -9.88 8.90 -12.04
N LYS A 118 -8.92 8.65 -11.13
CA LYS A 118 -7.80 9.56 -10.85
C LYS A 118 -6.51 9.08 -11.48
N GLN A 119 -5.64 10.06 -11.76
CA GLN A 119 -4.26 9.77 -12.14
C GLN A 119 -3.42 9.51 -10.91
N ILE A 120 -2.62 8.45 -10.93
CA ILE A 120 -1.74 8.09 -9.82
C ILE A 120 -0.26 8.13 -10.19
N ALA A 121 0.60 8.20 -9.18
CA ALA A 121 2.02 7.91 -9.29
C ALA A 121 2.45 6.98 -8.16
N LEU A 122 3.39 6.09 -8.45
CA LEU A 122 4.00 5.17 -7.50
C LEU A 122 5.36 5.68 -7.06
N ALA A 123 5.61 5.59 -5.76
CA ALA A 123 6.91 5.80 -5.16
C ALA A 123 7.23 4.62 -4.22
N PRO A 124 7.99 3.62 -4.69
CA PRO A 124 8.46 2.52 -3.85
C PRO A 124 9.49 3.03 -2.84
N SER A 125 9.41 2.55 -1.59
CA SER A 125 10.36 2.89 -0.53
C SER A 125 10.35 1.79 0.52
N GLU A 126 11.34 0.90 0.50
CA GLU A 126 11.39 -0.24 1.41
C GLU A 126 11.25 0.18 2.90
N PRO A 127 10.35 -0.46 3.68
CA PRO A 127 9.53 -1.62 3.33
C PRO A 127 8.17 -1.29 2.67
N TRP A 128 7.84 -0.02 2.44
CA TRP A 128 6.55 0.50 2.01
C TRP A 128 6.39 0.71 0.49
N LEU A 129 5.16 0.96 0.08
CA LEU A 129 4.82 1.48 -1.24
C LEU A 129 3.88 2.68 -1.10
N PHE A 130 4.21 3.79 -1.75
CA PHE A 130 3.37 4.99 -1.75
C PHE A 130 2.61 5.13 -3.08
N ILE A 131 1.33 5.49 -2.97
CA ILE A 131 0.47 5.87 -4.10
C ILE A 131 0.09 7.34 -3.93
N LEU A 132 0.47 8.17 -4.89
CA LEU A 132 0.16 9.60 -4.93
C LEU A 132 -0.95 9.87 -5.94
N VAL A 133 -2.03 10.51 -5.50
CA VAL A 133 -3.13 10.91 -6.38
C VAL A 133 -2.88 12.33 -6.91
N ARG A 134 -2.99 12.54 -8.22
CA ARG A 134 -2.81 13.87 -8.82
C ARG A 134 -3.84 14.86 -8.27
N GLY A 135 -3.36 15.84 -7.49
CA GLY A 135 -4.19 16.88 -6.89
C GLY A 135 -5.09 16.36 -5.76
N GLY A 136 -4.72 15.24 -5.14
CA GLY A 136 -5.43 14.64 -4.02
C GLY A 136 -4.44 14.09 -2.99
N ASP A 137 -4.89 13.06 -2.27
CA ASP A 137 -4.17 12.50 -1.13
C ASP A 137 -2.97 11.63 -1.52
N GLU A 138 -2.13 11.38 -0.52
CA GLU A 138 -1.04 10.41 -0.55
C GLU A 138 -1.40 9.23 0.35
N TYR A 139 -1.28 8.02 -0.19
CA TYR A 139 -1.55 6.79 0.52
C TYR A 139 -0.26 6.00 0.70
N MET A 140 -0.05 5.51 1.93
CA MET A 140 0.99 4.55 2.24
C MET A 140 0.37 3.16 2.30
N ILE A 141 0.96 2.22 1.60
CA ILE A 141 0.64 0.81 1.72
C ILE A 141 1.67 0.21 2.66
N ASP A 142 1.17 -0.32 3.77
CA ASP A 142 1.97 -1.02 4.77
C ASP A 142 1.35 -2.38 5.11
N CYS A 143 2.06 -3.16 5.90
CA CYS A 143 1.65 -4.45 6.39
C CYS A 143 1.57 -4.46 7.91
N TYR A 144 0.47 -5.02 8.41
CA TYR A 144 0.30 -5.32 9.82
C TYR A 144 -0.20 -6.76 10.02
N ALA A 145 0.19 -7.33 11.16
CA ALA A 145 -0.23 -8.62 11.63
C ALA A 145 -1.20 -8.48 12.81
N ASP A 146 -2.28 -9.26 12.81
CA ASP A 146 -3.19 -9.40 13.95
C ASP A 146 -2.47 -10.12 15.10
N GLU A 147 -2.44 -9.52 16.29
CA GLU A 147 -1.78 -10.09 17.47
C GLU A 147 -2.41 -11.43 17.93
N LEU A 148 -3.70 -11.65 17.67
CA LEU A 148 -4.43 -12.84 18.12
C LEU A 148 -4.26 -14.01 17.15
N THR A 149 -4.38 -13.74 15.85
CA THR A 149 -4.38 -14.79 14.81
C THR A 149 -3.03 -14.94 14.12
N LEU A 150 -2.14 -13.94 14.25
CA LEU A 150 -0.91 -13.80 13.48
C LEU A 150 -1.15 -13.78 11.96
N SER A 151 -2.39 -13.51 11.55
CA SER A 151 -2.72 -13.32 10.14
C SER A 151 -2.20 -11.97 9.66
N VAL A 152 -1.77 -11.92 8.40
CA VAL A 152 -1.03 -10.79 7.84
C VAL A 152 -1.79 -10.20 6.66
N GLY A 153 -2.02 -8.89 6.67
CA GLY A 153 -2.78 -8.18 5.61
C GLY A 153 -2.09 -6.93 5.07
N PHE A 154 -2.61 -6.41 3.94
CA PHE A 154 -2.32 -5.06 3.43
C PHE A 154 -3.21 -4.06 4.13
N TRP A 155 -2.63 -2.94 4.54
CA TRP A 155 -3.41 -1.89 5.16
C TRP A 155 -2.99 -0.56 4.56
N PHE A 156 -3.96 0.11 3.95
CA PHE A 156 -3.81 1.44 3.37
C PHE A 156 -3.96 2.48 4.48
N LEU A 157 -2.91 3.25 4.70
CA LEU A 157 -2.92 4.36 5.64
C LEU A 157 -2.96 5.66 4.85
N PRO A 158 -3.99 6.52 5.03
CA PRO A 158 -3.88 7.90 4.59
C PRO A 158 -2.68 8.50 5.32
N LYS A 159 -1.75 9.11 4.59
CA LYS A 159 -0.70 9.87 5.25
C LYS A 159 -1.36 11.06 5.89
N HIS A 160 -1.49 11.03 7.22
CA HIS A 160 -1.97 12.17 7.98
C HIS A 160 -1.12 13.38 7.59
N ASN A 161 -1.74 14.42 7.02
CA ASN A 161 -1.06 15.68 6.77
C ASN A 161 -1.06 16.45 8.10
N PRO A 162 0.08 16.59 8.81
CA PRO A 162 0.12 17.33 10.07
C PRO A 162 -0.26 18.81 9.89
N ALA A 163 -0.36 19.30 8.65
CA ALA A 163 -0.81 20.66 8.34
C ALA A 163 -2.32 20.90 8.57
N GLU A 164 -3.13 19.86 8.78
CA GLU A 164 -4.58 20.02 9.05
C GLU A 164 -4.98 19.80 10.51
N THR A 165 -4.10 19.22 11.33
CA THR A 165 -4.23 19.32 12.79
C THR A 165 -3.50 20.57 13.23
N GLY A 166 -4.21 21.69 13.24
CA GLY A 166 -3.81 22.89 13.94
C GLY A 166 -3.59 22.60 15.42
N VAL A 167 -2.39 22.13 15.76
CA VAL A 167 -1.83 22.14 17.10
C VAL A 167 -0.49 22.86 16.96
N LEU A 168 -0.44 24.01 17.62
CA LEU A 168 0.65 24.99 17.65
C LEU A 168 2.01 24.39 18.02
#